data_AF-A0A7V5DLR1-F1
#
_entry.id   AF-A0A7V5DLR1-F1
#
_cell.length_a   1.000
_cell.length_b   1.000
_cell.length_c   1.000
_cell.angle_alpha   90.00
_cell.angle_beta   90.00
_cell.angle_gamma   90.00
#
_symmetry.space_group_name_H-M   'P 1'
#
loop_
_entity.id
_entity.type
_entity.pdbx_description
1 polymer ?
#
loop_
_entity_poly.entity_id
_entity_poly.type
_entity_poly.pdbx_seq_one_letter_code
_entity_poly.pdbx_strand_id
1 'polypeptide(L)'
;MPTIPGTLLKKLYVKGSLKNTESGFEFALKNTLAPGTIVGIRTLVVDGQKVDGSRVEVAFGSKTWTLDQISVQNPLDFAVNLVVTVRVKGEPLAAGQHRILIVPNTKEVGELDIEIADTVA
;
A
#
# COMPACT_ATOMS: atom_id res chain seq x y z
N MET A 1 -14.67 -4.45 18.42
CA MET A 1 -13.62 -3.55 17.90
C MET A 1 -14.15 -2.94 16.62
N PRO A 2 -13.99 -1.62 16.38
CA PRO A 2 -14.48 -0.99 15.16
C PRO A 2 -13.75 -1.59 13.96
N THR A 3 -14.43 -2.43 13.19
CA THR A 3 -13.94 -2.96 11.92
C THR A 3 -14.12 -1.91 10.85
N ILE A 4 -13.03 -1.39 10.28
CA ILE A 4 -13.12 -0.55 9.10
C ILE A 4 -13.58 -1.46 7.94
N PRO A 5 -14.72 -1.19 7.30
CA PRO A 5 -15.16 -1.97 6.15
C PRO A 5 -14.12 -1.90 5.03
N GLY A 6 -13.74 -3.06 4.45
CA GLY A 6 -12.82 -3.11 3.32
C GLY A 6 -13.29 -2.26 2.11
N THR A 7 -14.58 -1.98 2.01
CA THR A 7 -15.15 -1.06 1.00
C THR A 7 -14.70 0.39 1.17
N LEU A 8 -14.40 0.84 2.39
CA LEU A 8 -13.82 2.16 2.63
C LEU A 8 -12.34 2.17 2.26
N LEU A 9 -11.60 1.12 2.61
CA LEU A 9 -10.16 1.01 2.31
C LEU A 9 -9.89 1.04 0.81
N LYS A 10 -10.81 0.50 -0.01
CA LYS A 10 -10.78 0.64 -1.48
C LYS A 10 -10.77 2.09 -1.97
N LYS A 11 -11.32 3.04 -1.21
CA LYS A 11 -11.30 4.48 -1.56
C LYS A 11 -9.93 5.13 -1.35
N LEU A 12 -9.04 4.48 -0.59
CA LEU A 12 -7.66 4.94 -0.45
C LEU A 12 -6.87 4.70 -1.73
N TYR A 13 -7.36 3.83 -2.62
CA TYR A 13 -6.67 3.49 -3.85
C TYR A 13 -6.92 4.50 -4.96
N VAL A 14 -5.85 4.94 -5.62
CA VAL A 14 -5.96 5.76 -6.83
C VAL A 14 -6.15 4.81 -8.03
N LYS A 15 -7.38 4.71 -8.51
CA LYS A 15 -7.72 3.86 -9.66
C LYS A 15 -6.90 4.25 -10.90
N GLY A 16 -6.29 3.27 -11.58
CA GLY A 16 -5.42 3.48 -12.74
C GLY A 16 -4.02 3.98 -12.37
N SER A 17 -3.64 3.93 -11.09
CA SER A 17 -2.27 4.24 -10.68
C SER A 17 -1.33 3.04 -10.76
N LEU A 18 -1.86 1.82 -10.88
CA LEU A 18 -1.05 0.61 -11.04
C LEU A 18 -0.39 0.61 -12.41
N LYS A 19 0.92 0.69 -12.43
CA LYS A 19 1.73 0.66 -13.64
C LYS A 19 2.98 -0.16 -13.41
N ASN A 20 3.39 -0.88 -14.45
CA ASN A 20 4.68 -1.55 -14.42
C ASN A 20 5.82 -0.54 -14.56
N THR A 21 6.92 -0.83 -13.87
CA THR A 21 8.18 -0.12 -14.01
C THR A 21 9.23 -1.09 -14.56
N GLU A 22 10.38 -0.59 -15.01
CA GLU A 22 11.47 -1.45 -15.53
C GLU A 22 11.96 -2.50 -14.51
N SER A 23 11.67 -2.30 -13.23
CA SER A 23 12.11 -3.16 -12.12
C SER A 23 10.96 -3.78 -11.31
N GLY A 24 9.73 -3.75 -11.82
CA GLY A 24 8.55 -4.34 -11.18
C GLY A 24 7.28 -3.54 -11.48
N PHE A 25 6.64 -3.00 -10.44
CA PHE A 25 5.43 -2.18 -10.60
C PHE A 25 5.28 -1.16 -9.47
N GLU A 26 4.47 -0.14 -9.69
CA GLU A 26 4.14 0.87 -8.69
C GLU A 26 2.66 1.23 -8.73
N PHE A 27 2.12 1.65 -7.60
CA PHE A 27 0.74 2.14 -7.47
C PHE A 27 0.66 3.24 -6.41
N ALA A 28 -0.39 4.05 -6.48
CA ALA A 28 -0.59 5.17 -5.57
C ALA A 28 -1.81 4.96 -4.66
N LEU A 29 -1.62 5.28 -3.38
CA LEU A 29 -2.63 5.33 -2.35
C LEU A 29 -2.82 6.78 -1.92
N LYS A 30 -4.03 7.30 -2.04
CA LYS A 30 -4.41 8.62 -1.53
C LYS A 30 -5.32 8.47 -0.32
N ASN A 31 -4.89 8.98 0.82
CA ASN A 31 -5.76 8.98 1.98
C ASN A 31 -6.88 10.01 1.82
N THR A 32 -8.12 9.55 1.77
CA THR A 32 -9.32 10.39 1.69
C THR A 32 -10.30 10.15 2.84
N LEU A 33 -9.95 9.26 3.78
CA LEU A 33 -10.84 8.82 4.86
C LEU A 33 -10.57 9.58 6.16
N ALA A 34 -9.42 9.31 6.78
CA ALA A 34 -9.07 9.78 8.11
C ALA A 34 -7.55 9.75 8.28
N PRO A 35 -6.94 10.69 9.01
CA PRO A 35 -5.50 10.65 9.26
C PRO A 35 -5.17 9.36 10.01
N GLY A 36 -4.07 8.71 9.67
CA GLY A 36 -3.67 7.47 10.30
C GLY A 36 -2.17 7.29 10.34
N THR A 37 -1.67 6.68 11.41
CA THR A 37 -0.23 6.43 11.60
C THR A 37 0.07 4.95 11.39
N ILE A 38 0.78 4.62 10.31
CA ILE A 38 1.22 3.25 9.98
C ILE A 38 2.51 2.96 10.75
N VAL A 39 2.50 1.96 11.61
CA VAL A 39 3.62 1.54 12.46
C VAL A 39 4.28 0.24 11.97
N GLY A 40 3.81 -0.31 10.85
CA GLY A 40 4.41 -1.46 10.19
C GLY A 40 3.52 -1.97 9.07
N ILE A 41 4.06 -2.82 8.20
CA ILE A 41 3.29 -3.53 7.17
C ILE A 41 3.57 -5.01 7.31
N ARG A 42 2.52 -5.81 7.56
CA ARG A 42 2.66 -7.21 7.92
C ARG A 42 2.76 -8.12 6.71
N THR A 43 1.95 -7.87 5.69
CA THR A 43 2.02 -8.63 4.44
C THR A 43 1.53 -7.79 3.27
N LEU A 44 2.13 -8.04 2.11
CA LEU A 44 1.64 -7.59 0.82
C LEU A 44 1.42 -8.84 -0.04
N VAL A 45 0.25 -8.95 -0.65
CA VAL A 45 -0.12 -10.06 -1.53
C VAL A 45 -0.66 -9.48 -2.83
N VAL A 46 -0.13 -9.95 -3.95
CA VAL A 46 -0.56 -9.51 -5.29
C VAL A 46 -0.92 -10.76 -6.09
N ASP A 47 -2.17 -10.83 -6.55
CA ASP A 47 -2.76 -12.00 -7.21
C ASP A 47 -2.62 -13.31 -6.46
N GLY A 48 -2.68 -13.22 -5.12
CA GLY A 48 -2.48 -14.38 -4.24
C GLY A 48 -1.01 -14.74 -4.03
N GLN A 49 -0.06 -14.07 -4.68
CA GLN A 49 1.37 -14.21 -4.43
C GLN A 49 1.83 -13.25 -3.35
N LYS A 50 2.43 -13.78 -2.28
CA LYS A 50 3.00 -12.96 -1.22
C LYS A 50 4.27 -12.28 -1.74
N VAL A 51 4.28 -10.95 -1.68
CA VAL A 51 5.43 -10.13 -2.03
C VAL A 51 6.30 -9.95 -0.81
N ASP A 52 7.61 -10.07 -1.01
CA ASP A 52 8.60 -9.83 0.03
C ASP A 52 8.68 -8.34 0.38
N GLY A 53 8.54 -8.02 1.66
CA GLY A 53 8.50 -6.64 2.12
C GLY A 53 9.79 -5.87 1.90
N SER A 54 10.94 -6.56 1.85
CA SER A 54 12.23 -5.93 1.57
C SER A 54 12.35 -5.45 0.13
N ARG A 55 11.46 -5.89 -0.77
CA ARG A 55 11.35 -5.42 -2.15
C ARG A 55 10.34 -4.30 -2.32
N VAL A 56 9.65 -3.91 -1.25
CA VAL A 56 8.59 -2.90 -1.28
C VAL A 56 9.12 -1.60 -0.71
N GLU A 57 9.02 -0.55 -1.52
CA GLU A 57 9.43 0.81 -1.21
C GLU A 57 8.20 1.71 -1.24
N VAL A 58 8.06 2.53 -0.21
CA VAL A 58 6.95 3.45 -0.03
C VAL A 58 7.51 4.85 -0.17
N ALA A 59 7.26 5.47 -1.33
CA ALA A 59 7.63 6.84 -1.61
C ALA A 59 6.53 7.78 -1.13
N PHE A 60 6.88 8.70 -0.24
CA PHE A 60 5.98 9.74 0.25
C PHE A 60 6.68 11.12 0.22
N GLY A 61 6.12 12.04 -0.58
CA GLY A 61 6.71 13.35 -0.83
C GLY A 61 8.09 13.23 -1.49
N SER A 62 9.13 13.76 -0.84
CA SER A 62 10.53 13.69 -1.27
C SER A 62 11.33 12.55 -0.61
N LYS A 63 10.69 11.73 0.22
CA LYS A 63 11.33 10.63 0.95
C LYS A 63 10.80 9.29 0.48
N THR A 64 11.65 8.28 0.55
CA THR A 64 11.28 6.89 0.28
C THR A 64 11.65 6.06 1.49
N TRP A 65 10.72 5.23 1.94
CA TRP A 65 10.89 4.33 3.07
C TRP A 65 10.75 2.88 2.59
N THR A 66 11.57 1.97 3.09
CA THR A 66 11.31 0.53 2.92
C THR A 66 10.33 0.05 3.98
N LEU A 67 9.66 -1.10 3.76
CA LEU A 67 8.77 -1.65 4.80
C LEU A 67 9.49 -1.90 6.12
N ASP A 68 10.75 -2.35 6.07
CA ASP A 68 11.60 -2.55 7.24
C ASP A 68 11.90 -1.26 8.02
N GLN A 69 11.85 -0.10 7.36
CA GLN A 69 12.02 1.19 8.02
C GLN A 69 10.75 1.66 8.75
N ILE A 70 9.58 1.14 8.38
CA ILE A 70 8.30 1.52 8.97
C ILE A 70 8.11 0.68 10.25
N SER A 71 8.24 1.33 11.40
CA SER A 71 8.13 0.68 12.71
C SER A 71 7.45 1.59 13.73
N VAL A 72 7.20 1.08 14.93
CA VAL A 72 6.69 1.91 16.04
C VAL A 72 7.63 3.08 16.36
N GLN A 73 8.95 2.93 16.12
CA GLN A 73 9.95 3.97 16.33
C GLN A 73 10.05 4.96 15.16
N ASN A 74 9.76 4.51 13.94
CA ASN A 74 9.73 5.35 12.75
C ASN A 74 8.40 5.12 12.01
N PRO A 75 7.31 5.68 12.56
CA PRO A 75 5.99 5.51 11.98
C PRO A 75 5.83 6.35 10.70
N LEU A 76 4.98 5.87 9.80
CA LEU A 76 4.58 6.60 8.60
C LEU A 76 3.24 7.28 8.83
N ASP A 77 3.25 8.60 8.90
CA ASP A 77 2.04 9.41 9.05
C ASP A 77 1.32 9.55 7.70
N PHE A 78 0.21 8.84 7.57
CA PHE A 78 -0.68 8.90 6.43
C PHE A 78 -1.80 9.92 6.72
N ALA A 79 -1.48 11.21 6.65
CA ALA A 79 -2.44 12.30 6.81
C ALA A 79 -3.54 12.30 5.73
N VAL A 80 -4.66 12.99 5.95
CA VAL A 80 -5.72 13.14 4.93
C VAL A 80 -5.22 13.98 3.76
N ASN A 81 -5.68 13.67 2.54
CA ASN A 81 -5.26 14.22 1.25
C ASN A 81 -3.83 13.91 0.82
N LEU A 82 -3.14 13.07 1.58
CA LEU A 82 -1.78 12.67 1.31
C LEU A 82 -1.74 11.53 0.30
N VAL A 83 -0.84 11.62 -0.68
CA VAL A 83 -0.60 10.58 -1.70
C VAL A 83 0.72 9.89 -1.42
N VAL A 84 0.66 8.57 -1.32
CA VAL A 84 1.80 7.68 -1.13
C VAL A 84 1.91 6.79 -2.36
N THR A 85 3.12 6.66 -2.89
CA THR A 85 3.41 5.77 -4.02
C THR A 85 4.13 4.55 -3.49
N VAL A 86 3.51 3.37 -3.62
CA VAL A 86 4.12 2.09 -3.28
C VAL A 86 4.76 1.52 -4.54
N ARG A 87 6.05 1.24 -4.48
CA ARG A 87 6.86 0.64 -5.51
C ARG A 87 7.24 -0.76 -5.05
N VAL A 88 7.01 -1.73 -5.91
CA VAL A 88 7.35 -3.12 -5.65
C VAL A 88 8.41 -3.53 -6.67
N LYS A 89 9.60 -3.83 -6.17
CA LYS A 89 10.69 -4.39 -6.97
C LYS A 89 10.45 -5.89 -7.17
N GLY A 90 10.55 -6.37 -8.39
CA GLY A 90 10.31 -7.76 -8.71
C GLY A 90 9.88 -7.94 -10.15
N GLU A 91 9.05 -8.95 -10.37
CA GLU A 91 8.48 -9.20 -11.69
C GLU A 91 7.36 -8.18 -11.99
N PRO A 92 7.33 -7.61 -13.20
CA PRO A 92 6.21 -6.78 -13.64
C PRO A 92 4.93 -7.62 -13.69
N LEU A 93 3.80 -6.97 -13.45
CA LEU A 93 2.49 -7.60 -13.55
C LEU A 93 2.13 -7.82 -15.02
N ALA A 94 1.39 -8.89 -15.32
CA ALA A 94 0.86 -9.09 -16.65
C ALA A 94 -0.09 -7.93 -17.05
N ALA A 95 -0.41 -7.78 -18.33
CA ALA A 95 -1.51 -6.89 -18.70
C ALA A 95 -2.83 -7.57 -18.28
N GLY A 96 -3.68 -6.87 -17.53
CA GLY A 96 -4.91 -7.46 -16.99
C GLY A 96 -5.31 -6.93 -15.62
N GLN A 97 -6.33 -7.56 -15.04
CA GLN A 97 -6.82 -7.21 -13.71
C GLN A 97 -5.97 -7.89 -12.65
N HIS A 98 -5.45 -7.09 -11.71
CA HIS A 98 -4.63 -7.54 -10.59
C HIS A 98 -5.31 -7.20 -9.26
N ARG A 99 -5.27 -8.14 -8.32
CA ARG A 99 -5.79 -7.95 -6.96
C ARG A 99 -4.64 -7.79 -5.99
N ILE A 100 -4.60 -6.66 -5.28
CA ILE A 100 -3.55 -6.36 -4.31
C ILE A 100 -4.20 -6.31 -2.92
N LEU A 101 -3.67 -7.09 -2.00
CA LEU A 101 -4.04 -7.11 -0.59
C LEU A 101 -2.84 -6.64 0.24
N ILE A 102 -3.04 -5.57 1.00
CA ILE A 102 -2.03 -4.99 1.87
C ILE A 102 -2.55 -5.05 3.29
N VAL A 103 -1.71 -5.50 4.21
CA VAL A 103 -2.05 -5.60 5.62
C VAL A 103 -1.16 -4.67 6.45
N PRO A 104 -1.38 -3.34 6.39
CA PRO A 104 -0.68 -2.40 7.26
C PRO A 104 -1.17 -2.52 8.72
N ASN A 105 -0.26 -2.28 9.64
CA ASN A 105 -0.53 -2.12 11.05
C ASN A 105 -0.49 -0.62 11.39
N THR A 106 -1.58 -0.10 11.91
CA THR A 106 -1.73 1.30 12.32
C THR A 106 -1.81 1.42 13.83
N LYS A 107 -1.32 2.53 14.37
CA LYS A 107 -1.36 2.79 15.82
C LYS A 107 -2.79 2.96 16.35
N GLU A 108 -3.68 3.52 15.55
CA GLU A 108 -5.02 3.91 15.98
C GLU A 108 -6.03 2.77 15.92
N VAL A 109 -6.01 2.00 14.81
CA VAL A 109 -7.01 0.96 14.53
C VAL A 109 -6.41 -0.45 14.65
N GLY A 110 -5.08 -0.57 14.56
CA GLY A 110 -4.37 -1.83 14.50
C GLY A 110 -4.19 -2.32 13.06
N GLU A 111 -4.26 -3.62 12.87
CA GLU A 111 -4.14 -4.28 11.58
C GLU A 111 -5.34 -3.98 10.67
N LEU A 112 -5.07 -3.57 9.44
CA LEU A 112 -6.09 -3.24 8.45
C LEU A 112 -5.91 -4.10 7.20
N ASP A 113 -6.97 -4.76 6.75
CA ASP A 113 -6.96 -5.52 5.50
C ASP A 113 -7.40 -4.63 4.33
N ILE A 114 -6.43 -4.06 3.62
CA ILE A 114 -6.66 -3.21 2.46
C ILE A 114 -6.63 -4.08 1.21
N GLU A 115 -7.81 -4.47 0.74
CA GLU A 115 -7.95 -5.20 -0.51
C GLU A 115 -8.42 -4.30 -1.64
N ILE A 116 -7.63 -4.20 -2.70
CA ILE A 116 -7.86 -3.35 -3.87
C ILE A 116 -7.73 -4.19 -5.14
N ALA A 117 -8.34 -3.73 -6.23
CA ALA A 117 -8.20 -4.34 -7.53
C ALA A 117 -8.02 -3.23 -8.56
N ASP A 118 -7.02 -3.38 -9.43
CA ASP A 118 -6.77 -2.45 -10.53
C ASP A 118 -6.40 -3.22 -11.78
N THR A 119 -6.33 -2.52 -12.91
CA THR A 119 -5.95 -3.12 -14.20
C THR A 119 -4.68 -2.48 -14.70
N VAL A 120 -3.69 -3.31 -15.01
CA VAL A 120 -2.48 -2.88 -15.72
C VAL A 120 -2.80 -2.86 -17.20
N ALA A 121 -2.61 -1.69 -17.82
CA ALA A 121 -2.81 -1.46 -19.25
C ALA A 121 -1.60 -1.94 -20.06
#